data_AF-A0A522NC92-F1
#
_entry.id   AF-A0A522NC92-F1
#
_cell.length_a   1.000
_cell.length_b   1.000
_cell.length_c   1.000
_cell.angle_alpha   90.00
_cell.angle_beta   90.00
_cell.angle_gamma   90.00
#
_symmetry.space_group_name_H-M   'P 1'
#
loop_
_entity.id
_entity.type
_entity.pdbx_description
1 polymer ?
#
loop_
_entity_poly.entity_id
_entity_poly.type
_entity_poly.pdbx_seq_one_letter_code
_entity_poly.pdbx_strand_id
1 'polypeptide(L)'
;MRDELAEFSRLWNGERYFEAHEVLEERWHRTGDPQERALIQCAAALLHLQRGNLAGAAKLLRAAAQPIGELAAREHAAAALAAWVGAAARSTALDAPGLLKRRPPLHLHAREREPGSLNPNTEGDAHHA
;
A
#
# COMPACT_ATOMS: atom_id res chain seq x y z
N MET A 1 -14.51 -12.71 -3.89
CA MET A 1 -13.84 -11.64 -3.12
C MET A 1 -13.65 -10.45 -4.05
N ARG A 2 -13.99 -9.23 -3.63
CA ARG A 2 -13.61 -8.03 -4.41
C ARG A 2 -12.09 -7.87 -4.31
N ASP A 3 -11.43 -7.52 -5.40
CA ASP A 3 -10.00 -7.21 -5.39
C ASP A 3 -9.81 -5.79 -4.84
N GLU A 4 -9.58 -5.66 -3.53
CA GLU A 4 -9.45 -4.35 -2.89
C GLU A 4 -8.15 -3.63 -3.29
N LEU A 5 -7.12 -4.35 -3.75
CA LEU A 5 -5.88 -3.74 -4.26
C LEU A 5 -6.09 -3.13 -5.66
N ALA A 6 -6.89 -3.78 -6.50
CA ALA A 6 -7.31 -3.20 -7.78
C ALA A 6 -8.20 -1.96 -7.58
N GLU A 7 -9.13 -2.02 -6.62
CA GLU A 7 -9.98 -0.88 -6.31
C GLU A 7 -9.20 0.28 -5.70
N PHE A 8 -8.27 0.00 -4.77
CA PHE A 8 -7.31 0.99 -4.28
C PHE A 8 -6.56 1.66 -5.43
N SER A 9 -6.03 0.87 -6.37
CA SER A 9 -5.30 1.36 -7.54
C SER A 9 -6.15 2.27 -8.42
N ARG A 10 -7.42 1.90 -8.65
CA ARG A 10 -8.38 2.71 -9.43
C ARG A 10 -8.67 4.05 -8.75
N LEU A 11 -8.94 4.03 -7.44
CA LEU A 11 -9.23 5.23 -6.65
C LEU A 11 -8.01 6.14 -6.51
N TRP A 12 -6.85 5.55 -6.23
CA TRP A 12 -5.55 6.22 -6.27
C TRP A 12 -5.42 6.94 -7.61
N ASN A 13 -5.50 6.24 -8.74
CA ASN A 13 -5.33 6.83 -10.07
C ASN A 13 -6.30 7.98 -10.35
N GLY A 14 -7.53 7.90 -9.85
CA GLY A 14 -8.53 8.97 -9.93
C GLY A 14 -8.41 10.07 -8.87
N GLU A 15 -7.31 10.15 -8.13
CA GLU A 15 -7.02 11.15 -7.08
C GLU A 15 -8.02 11.15 -5.89
N ARG A 16 -8.76 10.04 -5.73
CA ARG A 16 -9.72 9.81 -4.64
C ARG A 16 -9.03 9.17 -3.44
N TYR A 17 -8.09 9.90 -2.85
CA TYR A 17 -7.18 9.37 -1.84
C TYR A 17 -7.88 9.00 -0.52
N PHE A 18 -8.97 9.69 -0.19
CA PHE A 18 -9.79 9.32 0.96
C PHE A 18 -10.43 7.96 0.71
N GLU A 19 -11.17 7.77 -0.38
CA GLU A 19 -11.82 6.49 -0.64
C GLU A 19 -10.80 5.36 -0.86
N ALA A 20 -9.64 5.65 -1.46
CA ALA A 20 -8.55 4.70 -1.57
C ALA A 20 -8.09 4.22 -0.16
N HIS A 21 -7.90 5.13 0.80
CA HIS A 21 -7.49 4.76 2.15
C HIS A 21 -8.53 3.84 2.82
N GLU A 22 -9.82 4.16 2.73
CA GLU A 22 -10.88 3.39 3.41
C GLU A 22 -10.96 1.95 2.88
N VAL A 23 -10.92 1.79 1.56
CA VAL A 23 -11.00 0.46 0.91
C VAL A 23 -9.86 -0.44 1.38
N LEU A 24 -8.64 0.10 1.45
CA LEU A 24 -7.48 -0.71 1.82
C LEU A 24 -7.33 -0.88 3.34
N GLU A 25 -7.82 0.07 4.14
CA GLU A 25 -7.83 -0.04 5.61
C GLU A 25 -8.70 -1.21 6.09
N GLU A 26 -9.87 -1.42 5.49
CA GLU A 26 -10.72 -2.57 5.80
C GLU A 26 -9.98 -3.90 5.53
N ARG A 27 -9.22 -3.96 4.43
CA ARG A 27 -8.42 -5.14 4.08
C ARG A 27 -7.23 -5.31 5.04
N TRP A 28 -6.51 -4.23 5.34
CA TRP A 28 -5.37 -4.25 6.25
C TRP A 28 -5.78 -4.71 7.65
N HIS A 29 -6.95 -4.35 8.15
CA HIS A 29 -7.48 -4.86 9.41
C HIS A 29 -7.65 -6.39 9.43
N ARG A 30 -7.87 -7.02 8.27
CA ARG A 30 -7.95 -8.48 8.13
C ARG A 30 -6.59 -9.15 7.96
N THR A 31 -5.67 -8.52 7.24
CA THR A 31 -4.39 -9.12 6.83
C THR A 31 -3.24 -8.82 7.79
N GLY A 32 -3.27 -7.64 8.42
CA GLY A 32 -2.14 -7.07 9.16
C GLY A 32 -0.93 -6.71 8.29
N ASP A 33 -1.05 -6.73 6.96
CA ASP A 33 0.09 -6.59 6.04
C ASP A 33 0.75 -5.20 6.15
N PRO A 34 2.05 -5.11 6.52
CA PRO A 34 2.78 -3.86 6.58
C PRO A 34 2.83 -3.09 5.25
N GLN A 35 2.85 -3.79 4.11
CA GLN A 35 2.87 -3.16 2.79
C GLN A 35 1.51 -2.51 2.47
N GLU A 36 0.39 -3.14 2.85
CA GLU A 36 -0.95 -2.54 2.74
C GLU A 36 -1.08 -1.30 3.63
N ARG A 37 -0.58 -1.35 4.87
CA ARG A 37 -0.50 -0.17 5.74
C ARG A 37 0.28 0.98 5.11
N ALA A 38 1.38 0.68 4.44
CA ALA A 38 2.21 1.69 3.80
C ALA A 38 1.52 2.33 2.58
N LEU A 39 0.74 1.56 1.81
CA LEU A 39 -0.10 2.10 0.73
C LEU A 39 -1.17 3.05 1.28
N ILE A 40 -1.81 2.71 2.41
CA ILE A 40 -2.75 3.58 3.13
C ILE A 40 -2.05 4.88 3.56
N GLN A 41 -0.86 4.78 4.14
CA GLN A 41 -0.07 5.96 4.54
C GLN A 41 0.28 6.85 3.34
N CYS A 42 0.60 6.28 2.18
CA CYS A 42 0.81 7.04 0.95
C CYS A 42 -0.45 7.80 0.52
N ALA A 43 -1.63 7.16 0.56
CA ALA A 43 -2.90 7.81 0.21
C ALA A 43 -3.22 8.94 1.20
N ALA A 44 -3.10 8.68 2.50
CA ALA A 44 -3.27 9.69 3.54
C ALA A 44 -2.26 10.86 3.37
N ALA A 45 -1.00 10.58 3.00
CA ALA A 45 -0.03 11.63 2.74
C ALA A 45 -0.46 12.57 1.62
N LEU A 46 -1.01 12.05 0.52
CA LEU A 46 -1.53 12.87 -0.58
C LEU A 46 -2.74 13.71 -0.15
N LEU A 47 -3.64 13.16 0.68
CA LEU A 47 -4.74 13.92 1.29
C LEU A 47 -4.22 15.06 2.18
N HIS A 48 -3.15 14.82 2.95
CA HIS A 48 -2.47 15.86 3.71
C HIS A 48 -1.87 16.96 2.82
N LEU A 49 -1.25 16.60 1.68
CA LEU A 49 -0.75 17.57 0.71
C LEU A 49 -1.88 18.42 0.11
N GLN A 50 -3.01 17.81 -0.26
CA GLN A 50 -4.21 18.53 -0.75
C GLN A 50 -4.74 19.55 0.27
N ARG A 51 -4.58 19.27 1.56
CA ARG A 51 -5.00 20.15 2.67
C ARG A 51 -3.91 21.12 3.13
N GLY A 52 -2.76 21.16 2.47
CA GLY A 52 -1.62 22.02 2.83
C GLY A 52 -0.83 21.57 4.07
N ASN A 53 -1.10 20.37 4.61
CA ASN A 53 -0.39 19.83 5.77
C ASN A 53 0.88 19.08 5.34
N LEU A 54 1.94 19.83 5.02
CA LEU A 54 3.22 19.29 4.58
C LEU A 54 3.92 18.42 5.64
N ALA A 55 3.85 18.83 6.91
CA ALA A 55 4.51 18.12 8.00
C ALA A 55 3.90 16.72 8.21
N GLY A 56 2.56 16.62 8.18
CA GLY A 56 1.85 15.35 8.25
C GLY A 56 2.17 14.44 7.06
N ALA A 57 2.15 14.99 5.85
CA ALA A 57 2.52 14.24 4.65
C ALA A 57 3.97 13.70 4.72
N ALA A 58 4.93 14.52 5.14
CA ALA A 58 6.33 14.12 5.26
C ALA A 58 6.52 12.97 6.26
N LYS A 59 5.83 13.03 7.41
CA LYS A 59 5.87 11.96 8.41
C LYS A 59 5.37 10.63 7.83
N LEU A 60 4.25 10.66 7.11
CA LEU A 60 3.65 9.45 6.52
C LEU A 60 4.52 8.87 5.40
N LEU A 61 5.04 9.71 4.50
CA LEU A 61 5.92 9.25 3.40
C LEU A 61 7.22 8.63 3.93
N ARG A 62 7.80 9.17 5.01
CA ARG A 62 8.97 8.55 5.66
C ARG A 62 8.63 7.18 6.27
N ALA A 63 7.49 7.04 6.93
CA ALA A 63 7.06 5.78 7.51
C ALA A 63 6.76 4.71 6.43
N ALA A 64 6.24 5.13 5.28
CA ALA A 64 5.90 4.25 4.17
C ALA A 64 7.10 3.85 3.29
N ALA A 65 8.20 4.59 3.31
CA ALA A 65 9.31 4.41 2.38
C ALA A 65 9.91 3.00 2.38
N GLN A 66 10.14 2.42 3.57
CA GLN A 66 10.76 1.10 3.68
C GLN A 66 9.81 -0.03 3.23
N PRO A 67 8.55 -0.14 3.72
CA PRO A 67 7.66 -1.20 3.27
C PRO A 67 7.27 -1.10 1.79
N ILE A 68 7.16 0.11 1.23
CA ILE A 68 6.92 0.28 -0.22
C ILE A 68 8.13 -0.18 -1.03
N GLY A 69 9.36 0.02 -0.53
CA GLY A 69 10.56 -0.56 -1.13
C GLY A 69 10.53 -2.08 -1.17
N GLU A 70 10.10 -2.72 -0.08
CA GLU A 70 9.90 -4.18 -0.05
C GLU A 70 8.80 -4.66 -0.98
N LEU A 71 7.70 -3.90 -1.10
CA LEU A 71 6.63 -4.19 -2.04
C LEU A 71 7.16 -4.15 -3.48
N ALA A 72 7.93 -3.12 -3.84
CA ALA A 72 8.53 -3.00 -5.17
C ALA A 72 9.52 -4.11 -5.53
N ALA A 73 10.15 -4.74 -4.54
CA ALA A 73 11.00 -5.91 -4.77
C ALA A 73 10.21 -7.16 -5.19
N ARG A 74 8.91 -7.22 -4.85
CA ARG A 74 8.01 -8.35 -5.16
C ARG A 74 7.03 -8.03 -6.29
N GLU A 75 6.68 -6.77 -6.46
CA GLU A 75 5.68 -6.25 -7.39
C GLU A 75 6.28 -5.13 -8.25
N HIS A 76 6.60 -5.43 -9.51
CA HIS A 76 7.17 -4.44 -10.43
C HIS A 76 6.28 -3.19 -10.59
N ALA A 77 4.95 -3.36 -10.53
CA ALA A 77 3.98 -2.27 -10.59
C ALA A 77 4.16 -1.21 -9.47
N ALA A 78 4.80 -1.55 -8.35
CA ALA A 78 5.09 -0.63 -7.25
C ALA A 78 6.45 0.08 -7.37
N ALA A 79 7.29 -0.24 -8.37
CA ALA A 79 8.65 0.31 -8.48
C ALA A 79 8.67 1.84 -8.62
N ALA A 80 7.79 2.38 -9.47
CA ALA A 80 7.67 3.83 -9.65
C ALA A 80 7.21 4.52 -8.35
N LEU A 81 6.28 3.89 -7.62
CA LEU A 81 5.82 4.38 -6.32
C LEU A 81 6.95 4.39 -5.30
N ALA A 82 7.75 3.32 -5.20
CA ALA A 82 8.88 3.25 -4.29
C ALA A 82 9.93 4.33 -4.57
N ALA A 83 10.25 4.57 -5.84
CA ALA A 83 11.16 5.66 -6.23
C ALA A 83 10.60 7.03 -5.81
N TRP A 84 9.32 7.28 -6.07
CA TRP A 84 8.64 8.53 -5.72
C TRP A 84 8.56 8.75 -4.20
N VAL A 85 8.13 7.75 -3.42
CA VAL A 85 8.07 7.82 -1.95
C VAL A 85 9.47 8.00 -1.36
N GLY A 86 10.46 7.25 -1.85
CA GLY A 86 11.84 7.35 -1.38
C GLY A 86 12.45 8.72 -1.63
N ALA A 87 12.20 9.33 -2.78
CA ALA A 87 12.63 10.70 -3.07
C ALA A 87 11.96 11.71 -2.12
N ALA A 88 10.65 11.60 -1.92
CA ALA A 88 9.91 12.50 -1.04
C ALA A 88 10.33 12.34 0.43
N ALA A 89 10.57 11.12 0.90
CA ALA A 89 10.99 10.81 2.27
C ALA A 89 12.36 11.40 2.63
N ARG A 90 13.27 11.49 1.66
CA ARG A 90 14.61 12.11 1.83
C ARG A 90 14.61 13.62 1.67
N SER A 91 13.52 14.22 1.16
CA SER A 91 13.45 15.66 0.96
C SER A 91 13.33 16.41 2.29
N THR A 92 14.06 17.52 2.40
CA THR A 92 13.98 18.43 3.56
C THR A 92 12.80 19.40 3.45
N ALA A 93 12.28 19.61 2.25
CA ALA A 93 11.11 20.43 1.97
C ALA A 93 10.20 19.75 0.93
N LEU A 94 8.90 19.64 1.21
CA LEU A 94 7.94 19.06 0.27
C LEU A 94 7.34 20.14 -0.62
N ASP A 95 7.48 19.96 -1.93
CA ASP A 95 6.73 20.67 -2.97
C ASP A 95 5.39 19.94 -3.18
N ALA A 96 4.34 20.37 -2.48
CA ALA A 96 3.02 19.72 -2.56
C ALA A 96 2.45 19.68 -3.99
N PRO A 97 2.36 20.80 -4.73
CA PRO A 97 1.86 20.78 -6.12
C PRO A 97 2.66 19.83 -7.00
N GLY A 98 3.99 19.84 -6.88
CA GLY A 98 4.82 18.98 -7.70
C GLY A 98 4.76 17.51 -7.31
N LEU A 99 4.59 17.17 -6.03
CA LEU A 99 4.39 15.78 -5.59
C LEU A 99 3.05 15.22 -6.07
N LEU A 100 1.97 15.99 -5.98
CA LEU A 100 0.66 15.62 -6.49
C LEU A 100 0.71 15.41 -8.00
N LYS A 101 1.28 16.35 -8.76
CA LYS A 101 1.40 16.27 -10.22
C LYS A 101 2.28 15.11 -10.71
N ARG A 102 3.33 14.75 -9.96
CA ARG A 102 4.30 13.72 -10.34
C ARG A 102 4.03 12.36 -9.70
N ARG A 103 2.94 12.22 -8.97
CA ARG A 103 2.55 10.96 -8.34
C ARG A 103 2.36 9.88 -9.41
N PRO A 104 3.03 8.73 -9.30
CA PRO A 104 2.94 7.68 -10.29
C PRO A 104 1.57 7.00 -10.26
N PRO A 105 1.07 6.55 -11.43
CA PRO A 105 -0.08 5.65 -11.47
C PRO A 105 0.28 4.32 -10.81
N LEU A 106 -0.73 3.62 -10.33
CA LEU A 106 -0.60 2.33 -9.66
C LEU A 106 -1.56 1.32 -10.27
N HIS A 107 -1.11 0.08 -10.45
CA HIS A 107 -1.89 -1.01 -11.02
C HIS A 107 -1.59 -2.31 -10.26
N LEU A 108 -2.00 -2.35 -8.98
CA LEU A 108 -1.89 -3.53 -8.14
C LEU A 108 -3.16 -4.37 -8.24
N HIS A 109 -2.99 -5.68 -8.07
CA HIS A 109 -4.07 -6.65 -8.02
C HIS A 109 -3.79 -7.61 -6.87
N ALA A 110 -4.84 -8.07 -6.20
CA ALA A 110 -4.71 -9.17 -5.27
C ALA A 110 -4.23 -10.40 -6.05
N ARG A 111 -3.07 -10.94 -5.70
CA ARG A 111 -2.66 -12.24 -6.20
C ARG A 111 -3.72 -13.24 -5.74
N GLU A 112 -4.39 -13.89 -6.68
CA GLU A 112 -5.19 -15.06 -6.36
C GLU A 112 -4.26 -16.02 -5.61
N ARG A 113 -4.61 -16.38 -4.38
CA ARG A 113 -3.92 -17.49 -3.74
C ARG A 113 -4.15 -18.68 -4.66
N GLU A 114 -3.08 -19.25 -5.20
CA GLU A 114 -3.11 -20.61 -5.73
C GLU A 114 -3.90 -21.47 -4.74
N PRO A 115 -5.00 -22.13 -5.14
CA PRO A 115 -5.68 -23.11 -4.29
C PRO A 115 -4.74 -24.32 -4.14
N GLY A 116 -3.76 -24.22 -3.26
CA GLY A 116 -2.66 -25.19 -3.25
C GLY A 116 -1.56 -24.91 -2.24
N SER A 117 -1.92 -24.61 -0.99
CA SER A 117 -1.05 -24.99 0.13
C SER A 117 -1.93 -25.60 1.21
N LEU A 118 -2.44 -26.78 0.90
CA LEU A 118 -2.77 -27.76 1.93
C LEU A 118 -1.45 -28.07 2.64
N ASN A 119 -1.31 -27.67 3.89
CA ASN A 119 -0.32 -28.25 4.78
C ASN A 119 -0.57 -29.77 4.83
N PRO A 120 0.34 -30.65 4.36
CA PRO A 120 0.17 -32.09 4.50
C PRO A 120 0.69 -32.60 5.85
N ASN A 121 0.49 -31.84 6.94
CA ASN A 121 0.88 -32.27 8.28
C ASN A 121 -0.29 -32.14 9.25
N THR A 122 -1.38 -32.86 9.00
CA THR A 122 -2.32 -33.22 10.07
C THR A 122 -3.02 -34.55 9.77
N GLU A 123 -2.24 -35.59 9.55
CA GLU A 123 -2.61 -36.99 9.79
C GLU A 123 -1.33 -37.64 10.35
N GLY A 124 -1.29 -38.38 11.43
CA GLY A 124 -2.29 -38.85 12.37
C GLY A 124 -1.56 -39.88 13.26
N ASP A 125 -1.90 -39.90 14.54
CA ASP A 125 -1.84 -41.12 15.38
C ASP A 125 -2.86 -40.84 16.50
N ALA A 126 -4.06 -41.47 16.50
CA ALA A 126 -4.31 -42.87 16.90
C ALA A 126 -4.01 -43.06 18.40
N HIS A 127 -4.82 -43.60 19.31
CA HIS A 127 -6.00 -44.47 19.37
C HIS A 127 -6.65 -44.17 20.76
N HIS A 128 -7.97 -44.12 20.92
CA HIS A 128 -8.84 -45.20 21.40
C HIS A 128 -8.53 -45.76 22.81
N ALA A 129 -9.61 -45.78 23.62
CA ALA A 129 -9.82 -46.40 24.94
C ALA A 129 -9.34 -45.64 26.19
#